data_AF-A0A8B9AHR5-F1
#
_entry.id   AF-A0A8B9AHR5-F1
#
_cell.length_a   1.000
_cell.length_b   1.000
_cell.length_c   1.000
_cell.angle_alpha   90.00
_cell.angle_beta   90.00
_cell.angle_gamma   90.00
#
_symmetry.space_group_name_H-M   'P 1'
#
loop_
_entity.id
_entity.type
_entity.pdbx_description
1 polymer ?
#
loop_
_entity_poly.entity_id
_entity_poly.type
_entity_poly.pdbx_seq_one_letter_code
_entity_poly.pdbx_strand_id
1 'polypeptide(L)'
;MDFFVFSLFVVACCRILSCQGTQLQYKDFISWDDFSAENYSGNFNFNDGAHSRVILVSQDGSGDSKTVQGAVNMVPDGNRERVKIFISPGVYREKVIVPITKPYISFIGNGSSETVISWHSRASDRDHNGQIIGTFYSASVAVESDYFCANGITFENTAQGAVPGAIGMQAVALRLSGDKAIVYRCRILGSQDTLFDHMGRHYFLECYVQGSIDFIFGNARSLYQGCTLHAVAMSYGAVAASQRNSPKDDSGFSFLDCRLDGSGILYLGRAWGRYARVVYSYCQLEGIIIPEGWSDWGDPSRTSMVWRVQLQW
;
A
#
# COMPACT_ATOMS: atom_id res chain seq x y z
N MET A 1 84.79 -8.37 -2.68
CA MET A 1 83.79 -8.42 -3.75
C MET A 1 82.54 -7.77 -3.20
N ASP A 2 82.39 -6.49 -3.51
CA ASP A 2 81.24 -5.66 -3.16
C ASP A 2 79.98 -6.14 -3.88
N PHE A 3 78.84 -6.15 -3.20
CA PHE A 3 77.55 -5.86 -3.82
C PHE A 3 76.62 -5.20 -2.79
N PHE A 4 76.28 -3.94 -3.08
CA PHE A 4 75.18 -3.16 -2.50
C PHE A 4 73.83 -3.82 -2.77
N VAL A 5 72.92 -3.83 -1.79
CA VAL A 5 71.47 -3.71 -2.04
C VAL A 5 70.82 -2.87 -0.93
N PHE A 6 70.19 -1.78 -1.37
CA PHE A 6 69.33 -0.87 -0.62
C PHE A 6 68.07 -1.58 -0.10
N SER A 7 67.56 -1.21 1.06
CA SER A 7 66.12 -1.23 1.32
C SER A 7 65.68 -0.02 2.13
N LEU A 8 64.67 0.62 1.55
CA LEU A 8 64.11 1.93 1.83
C LEU A 8 63.22 1.87 3.08
N PHE A 9 63.38 2.81 4.02
CA PHE A 9 62.39 3.05 5.07
C PHE A 9 61.15 3.70 4.45
N VAL A 10 60.01 3.01 4.49
CA VAL A 10 58.69 3.62 4.20
C VAL A 10 58.11 4.11 5.52
N VAL A 11 58.08 5.43 5.70
CA VAL A 11 57.35 6.11 6.77
C VAL A 11 55.86 6.01 6.44
N ALA A 12 55.12 5.25 7.24
CA ALA A 12 53.66 5.22 7.19
C ALA A 12 53.11 6.54 7.74
N CYS A 13 52.71 7.43 6.84
CA CYS A 13 51.93 8.62 7.19
C CYS A 13 50.50 8.18 7.57
N CYS A 14 50.23 8.04 8.87
CA CYS A 14 48.86 7.95 9.39
C CYS A 14 48.13 9.27 9.13
N ARG A 15 47.48 9.39 7.97
CA ARG A 15 46.42 10.38 7.78
C ARG A 15 45.20 9.88 8.55
N ILE A 16 44.95 10.51 9.69
CA ILE A 16 43.66 10.46 10.37
C ILE A 16 42.65 11.08 9.40
N LEU A 17 41.96 10.23 8.64
CA LEU A 17 40.73 10.62 7.96
C LEU A 17 39.71 10.86 9.07
N SER A 18 39.44 12.13 9.37
CA SER A 18 38.26 12.51 10.11
C SER A 18 37.05 12.01 9.33
N CYS A 19 36.46 10.91 9.79
CA CYS A 19 35.14 10.49 9.34
C CYS A 19 34.18 11.56 9.84
N GLN A 20 33.86 12.53 8.98
CA GLN A 20 32.69 13.37 9.17
C GLN A 20 31.51 12.40 9.15
N GLY A 21 30.99 12.06 10.33
CA GLY A 21 29.74 11.34 10.44
C GLY A 21 28.70 12.17 9.70
N THR A 22 28.30 11.71 8.52
CA THR A 22 27.06 12.15 7.91
C THR A 22 25.97 11.86 8.92
N GLN A 23 25.41 12.89 9.55
CA GLN A 23 24.10 12.79 10.18
C GLN A 23 23.19 12.13 9.13
N LEU A 24 22.72 10.91 9.40
CA LEU A 24 21.58 10.36 8.69
C LEU A 24 20.49 11.41 8.79
N GLN A 25 20.21 12.13 7.70
CA GLN A 25 19.01 12.95 7.67
C GLN A 25 17.85 11.98 7.86
N TYR A 26 17.02 12.24 8.86
CA TYR A 26 15.86 11.44 9.28
C TYR A 26 14.77 11.32 8.19
N LYS A 27 15.10 11.54 6.91
CA LYS A 27 14.19 11.82 5.80
C LYS A 27 14.07 10.69 4.77
N ASP A 28 14.91 9.66 4.83
CA ASP A 28 14.95 8.61 3.80
C ASP A 28 14.32 7.27 4.21
N PHE A 29 13.82 7.16 5.44
CA PHE A 29 13.17 5.95 5.95
C PHE A 29 11.89 6.28 6.72
N ILE A 30 10.99 5.31 6.77
CA ILE A 30 9.80 5.35 7.62
C ILE A 30 10.14 4.66 8.94
N SER A 31 9.78 5.28 10.05
CA SER A 31 10.01 4.83 11.42
C SER A 31 8.70 4.56 12.14
N TRP A 32 8.73 3.86 13.27
CA TRP A 32 7.54 3.61 14.09
C TRP A 32 6.85 4.91 14.55
N ASP A 33 7.62 5.98 14.75
CA ASP A 33 7.08 7.29 15.10
C ASP A 33 6.17 7.85 14.00
N ASP A 34 6.36 7.48 12.74
CA ASP A 34 5.50 7.94 11.64
C ASP A 34 4.09 7.36 11.69
N PHE A 35 3.86 6.32 12.51
CA PHE A 35 2.57 5.63 12.70
C PHE A 35 1.89 5.93 14.05
N SER A 36 2.61 6.54 15.00
CA SER A 36 2.12 6.72 16.37
C SER A 36 1.53 8.11 16.59
N ALA A 37 0.43 8.13 17.34
CA ALA A 37 -0.17 9.33 17.92
C ALA A 37 0.11 9.44 19.44
N GLU A 38 0.97 8.58 20.01
CA GLU A 38 1.18 8.42 21.47
C GLU A 38 1.62 9.69 22.21
N ASN A 39 2.06 10.73 21.49
CA ASN A 39 2.42 12.03 22.06
C ASN A 39 1.38 13.14 21.80
N TYR A 40 0.13 12.81 21.44
CA TYR A 40 -0.90 13.83 21.23
C TYR A 40 -1.46 14.36 22.56
N SER A 41 -0.79 15.35 23.15
CA SER A 41 -1.27 16.12 24.31
C SER A 41 -1.92 17.44 23.88
N GLY A 42 -2.99 17.38 23.06
CA GLY A 42 -4.09 18.35 23.02
C GLY A 42 -3.87 19.87 22.87
N ASN A 43 -2.66 20.41 22.71
CA ASN A 43 -2.43 21.85 22.57
C ASN A 43 -1.31 22.13 21.55
N PHE A 44 -1.65 22.78 20.44
CA PHE A 44 -0.67 23.22 19.44
C PHE A 44 -0.06 24.57 19.78
N ASN A 45 1.26 24.63 19.71
CA ASN A 45 2.01 25.85 19.45
C ASN A 45 2.74 25.67 18.11
N PHE A 46 2.43 26.50 17.11
CA PHE A 46 3.00 26.43 15.76
C PHE A 46 4.51 26.77 15.67
N ASN A 47 5.18 26.98 16.81
CA ASN A 47 6.54 27.52 16.88
C ASN A 47 7.57 26.57 17.52
N ASP A 48 7.21 25.34 17.88
CA ASP A 48 8.17 24.43 18.54
C ASP A 48 8.86 23.52 17.52
N GLY A 49 10.08 23.89 17.15
CA GLY A 49 10.87 23.35 16.03
C GLY A 49 11.36 21.90 16.17
N ALA A 50 10.65 21.05 16.92
CA ALA A 50 11.03 19.66 17.18
C ALA A 50 9.88 18.64 17.11
N HIS A 51 8.64 19.04 16.83
CA HIS A 51 7.49 18.13 16.88
C HIS A 51 6.82 17.92 15.51
N SER A 52 6.57 16.65 15.15
CA SER A 52 5.83 16.26 13.95
C SER A 52 4.50 17.02 13.87
N ARG A 53 4.22 17.72 12.76
CA ARG A 53 2.98 18.46 12.57
C ARG A 53 1.80 17.47 12.53
N VAL A 54 0.91 17.56 13.52
CA VAL A 54 -0.33 16.77 13.55
C VAL A 54 -1.49 17.64 13.01
N ILE A 55 -2.47 17.03 12.35
CA ILE A 55 -3.74 17.66 11.95
C ILE A 55 -4.86 16.74 12.43
N LEU A 56 -5.75 17.26 13.27
CA LEU A 56 -6.89 16.51 13.80
C LEU A 56 -8.09 16.60 12.85
N VAL A 57 -8.63 15.46 12.46
CA VAL A 57 -9.86 15.37 11.68
C VAL A 57 -10.98 14.87 12.58
N SER A 58 -12.04 15.67 12.76
CA SER A 58 -13.22 15.28 13.54
C SER A 58 -14.52 15.78 12.91
N GLN A 59 -15.48 14.89 12.67
CA GLN A 59 -16.75 15.22 12.02
C GLN A 59 -17.62 16.19 12.85
N ASP A 60 -17.47 16.17 14.18
CA ASP A 60 -18.19 17.05 15.12
C ASP A 60 -17.65 18.50 15.12
N GLY A 61 -16.53 18.76 14.44
CA GLY A 61 -15.89 20.06 14.37
C GLY A 61 -14.94 20.39 15.54
N SER A 62 -14.64 19.43 16.41
CA SER A 62 -13.63 19.61 17.47
C SER A 62 -12.17 19.54 16.97
N GLY A 63 -11.95 19.14 15.71
CA GLY A 63 -10.65 19.07 15.06
C GLY A 63 -10.34 20.25 14.13
N ASP A 64 -9.13 20.24 13.57
CA ASP A 64 -8.67 21.22 12.58
C ASP A 64 -9.46 21.11 11.26
N SER A 65 -9.92 19.90 10.91
CA SER A 65 -10.76 19.66 9.73
C SER A 65 -11.95 18.75 10.03
N LYS A 66 -13.06 18.96 9.32
CA LYS A 66 -14.22 18.05 9.37
C LYS A 66 -14.10 16.86 8.42
N THR A 67 -13.22 16.96 7.42
CA THR A 67 -13.06 15.98 6.35
C THR A 67 -11.60 15.57 6.21
N VAL A 68 -11.37 14.35 5.73
CA VAL A 68 -10.01 13.84 5.52
C VAL A 68 -9.35 14.57 4.36
N GLN A 69 -10.06 14.79 3.25
CA GLN A 69 -9.55 15.59 2.14
C GLN A 69 -9.23 17.02 2.58
N GLY A 70 -10.03 17.60 3.48
CA GLY A 70 -9.77 18.92 4.05
C GLY A 70 -8.43 18.99 4.77
N ALA A 71 -8.10 17.99 5.59
CA ALA A 71 -6.79 17.90 6.23
C ALA A 71 -5.64 17.68 5.24
N VAL A 72 -5.82 16.85 4.21
CA VAL A 72 -4.83 16.72 3.12
C VAL A 72 -4.59 18.06 2.41
N ASN A 73 -5.65 18.86 2.23
CA ASN A 73 -5.54 20.18 1.60
C ASN A 73 -4.71 21.18 2.43
N MET A 74 -4.66 21.02 3.76
CA MET A 74 -3.87 21.87 4.66
C MET A 74 -2.35 21.61 4.60
N VAL A 75 -1.93 20.45 4.08
CA VAL A 75 -0.51 20.15 3.85
C VAL A 75 -0.03 20.93 2.63
N PRO A 76 1.07 21.70 2.70
CA PRO A 76 1.55 22.46 1.55
C PRO A 76 2.12 21.54 0.46
N ASP A 77 2.05 21.99 -0.78
CA ASP A 77 2.78 21.35 -1.87
C ASP A 77 4.30 21.44 -1.65
N GLY A 78 5.03 20.43 -2.11
CA GLY A 78 6.47 20.31 -1.89
C GLY A 78 6.83 20.02 -0.43
N ASN A 79 5.91 19.47 0.36
CA ASN A 79 6.14 19.08 1.75
C ASN A 79 7.43 18.25 1.90
N ARG A 80 8.21 18.47 2.96
CA ARG A 80 9.51 17.80 3.19
C ARG A 80 9.64 17.18 4.58
N GLU A 81 8.55 17.16 5.33
CA GLU A 81 8.51 16.76 6.73
C GLU A 81 7.24 15.96 7.00
N ARG A 82 7.31 15.03 7.95
CA ARG A 82 6.18 14.19 8.32
C ARG A 82 5.01 15.03 8.81
N VAL A 83 3.86 14.94 8.11
CA VAL A 83 2.58 15.47 8.60
C VAL A 83 1.65 14.31 8.94
N LYS A 84 1.24 14.23 10.20
CA LYS A 84 0.36 13.19 10.71
C LYS A 84 -1.08 13.70 10.74
N ILE A 85 -1.95 13.11 9.93
CA ILE A 85 -3.37 13.39 9.94
C ILE A 85 -4.01 12.34 10.87
N PHE A 86 -4.38 12.77 12.07
CA PHE A 86 -5.07 11.94 13.05
C PHE A 86 -6.57 12.03 12.82
N ILE A 87 -7.20 10.90 12.53
CA ILE A 87 -8.60 10.83 12.10
C ILE A 87 -9.42 10.18 13.21
N SER A 88 -10.26 10.98 13.86
CA SER A 88 -11.16 10.53 14.92
C SER A 88 -12.08 9.39 14.44
N PRO A 89 -12.60 8.56 15.36
CA PRO A 89 -13.61 7.56 15.04
C PRO A 89 -14.81 8.16 14.30
N GLY A 90 -15.27 7.48 13.25
CA GLY A 90 -16.35 7.96 12.40
C GLY A 90 -16.30 7.40 10.98
N VAL A 91 -17.42 7.55 10.27
CA VAL A 91 -17.53 7.16 8.86
C VAL A 91 -17.48 8.41 7.99
N TYR A 92 -16.35 8.60 7.32
CA TYR A 92 -16.05 9.70 6.42
C TYR A 92 -16.46 9.32 4.99
N ARG A 93 -17.62 9.82 4.56
CA ARG A 93 -18.19 9.53 3.23
C ARG A 93 -17.69 10.53 2.19
N GLU A 94 -16.46 10.34 1.76
CA GLU A 94 -15.78 11.23 0.82
C GLU A 94 -14.76 10.46 -0.03
N LYS A 95 -14.44 11.01 -1.21
CA LYS A 95 -13.24 10.61 -1.95
C LYS A 95 -12.04 11.36 -1.43
N VAL A 96 -10.93 10.66 -1.23
CA VAL A 96 -9.67 11.26 -0.79
C VAL A 96 -8.58 11.03 -1.83
N ILE A 97 -7.88 12.08 -2.22
CA ILE A 97 -6.68 12.04 -3.03
C ILE A 97 -5.55 12.66 -2.21
N VAL A 98 -4.48 11.91 -2.01
CA VAL A 98 -3.20 12.38 -1.47
C VAL A 98 -2.27 12.63 -2.66
N PRO A 99 -2.12 13.88 -3.12
CA PRO A 99 -1.43 14.17 -4.37
C PRO A 99 0.07 13.91 -4.29
N ILE A 100 0.70 13.61 -5.43
CA ILE A 100 2.15 13.42 -5.56
C ILE A 100 2.97 14.61 -5.04
N THR A 101 2.38 15.81 -5.02
CA THR A 101 3.02 17.03 -4.52
C THR A 101 3.15 17.08 -3.00
N LYS A 102 2.57 16.14 -2.26
CA LYS A 102 2.49 16.19 -0.78
C LYS A 102 3.08 14.94 -0.11
N PRO A 103 4.39 14.64 -0.28
CA PRO A 103 5.04 13.48 0.34
C PRO A 103 5.04 13.56 1.86
N TYR A 104 5.35 12.44 2.51
CA TYR A 104 5.47 12.33 3.97
C TYR A 104 4.16 12.58 4.74
N ILE A 105 3.01 12.17 4.20
CA ILE A 105 1.73 12.18 4.92
C ILE A 105 1.50 10.84 5.63
N SER A 106 1.06 10.88 6.89
CA SER A 106 0.54 9.72 7.62
C SER A 106 -0.94 9.87 7.89
N PHE A 107 -1.73 8.83 7.65
CA PHE A 107 -3.10 8.70 8.17
C PHE A 107 -3.08 7.80 9.40
N ILE A 108 -3.58 8.31 10.52
CA ILE A 108 -3.55 7.59 11.80
C ILE A 108 -4.97 7.57 12.36
N GLY A 109 -5.54 6.37 12.50
CA GLY A 109 -6.79 6.17 13.21
C GLY A 109 -6.56 5.91 14.69
N ASN A 110 -7.64 5.75 15.44
CA ASN A 110 -7.57 5.50 16.88
C ASN A 110 -7.29 4.01 17.24
N GLY A 111 -6.80 3.21 16.29
CA GLY A 111 -6.54 1.78 16.49
C GLY A 111 -7.79 0.91 16.64
N SER A 112 -8.99 1.48 16.55
CA SER A 112 -10.27 0.75 16.46
C SER A 112 -10.72 0.65 14.99
N SER A 113 -11.60 -0.32 14.67
CA SER A 113 -12.21 -0.43 13.33
C SER A 113 -13.28 0.64 13.06
N GLU A 114 -13.31 1.72 13.84
CA GLU A 114 -14.36 2.74 13.82
C GLU A 114 -14.01 3.93 12.92
N THR A 115 -12.74 4.11 12.56
CA THR A 115 -12.31 5.15 11.59
C THR A 115 -12.36 4.59 10.18
N VAL A 116 -13.36 5.02 9.39
CA VAL A 116 -13.65 4.49 8.05
C VAL A 116 -13.69 5.62 7.03
N ILE A 117 -12.91 5.51 5.95
CA ILE A 117 -13.04 6.36 4.75
C ILE A 117 -13.74 5.52 3.68
N SER A 118 -14.93 5.96 3.28
CA SER A 118 -15.87 5.13 2.51
C SER A 118 -16.43 5.87 1.31
N TRP A 119 -16.39 5.22 0.14
CA TRP A 119 -17.05 5.67 -1.08
C TRP A 119 -17.70 4.48 -1.81
N HIS A 120 -18.20 4.67 -3.03
CA HIS A 120 -18.99 3.64 -3.75
C HIS A 120 -18.88 3.73 -5.28
N SER A 121 -17.83 4.36 -5.81
CA SER A 121 -17.67 4.50 -7.26
C SER A 121 -17.28 3.18 -7.91
N ARG A 122 -17.84 2.91 -9.09
CA ARG A 122 -17.50 1.80 -9.99
C ARG A 122 -16.84 2.33 -11.25
N ALA A 123 -16.07 1.49 -11.93
CA ALA A 123 -15.41 1.84 -13.18
C ALA A 123 -16.35 2.34 -14.28
N SER A 124 -17.60 1.85 -14.32
CA SER A 124 -18.62 2.27 -15.29
C SER A 124 -19.33 3.59 -14.95
N ASP A 125 -19.14 4.12 -13.74
CA ASP A 125 -19.73 5.40 -13.35
C ASP A 125 -19.16 6.54 -14.21
N ARG A 126 -19.89 7.65 -14.27
CA ARG A 126 -19.54 8.82 -15.07
C ARG A 126 -19.12 9.98 -14.17
N ASP A 127 -18.12 10.73 -14.61
CA ASP A 127 -17.75 12.00 -14.00
C ASP A 127 -18.74 13.12 -14.36
N HIS A 128 -18.46 14.34 -13.88
CA HIS A 128 -19.28 15.53 -14.14
C HIS A 128 -19.38 15.92 -15.62
N ASN A 129 -18.43 15.45 -16.45
CA ASN A 129 -18.43 15.67 -17.90
C ASN A 129 -19.14 14.54 -18.65
N GLY A 130 -19.69 13.56 -17.93
CA GLY A 130 -20.32 12.37 -18.50
C GLY A 130 -19.33 11.31 -18.99
N GLN A 131 -18.03 11.44 -18.72
CA GLN A 131 -17.01 10.47 -19.14
C GLN A 131 -16.94 9.30 -18.16
N ILE A 132 -16.81 8.07 -18.67
CA ILE A 132 -16.60 6.87 -17.85
C ILE A 132 -15.29 7.02 -17.09
N ILE A 133 -15.33 6.84 -15.77
CA ILE A 133 -14.18 7.07 -14.90
C ILE A 133 -13.15 5.93 -14.96
N GLY A 134 -13.57 4.71 -15.26
CA GLY A 134 -12.71 3.53 -15.27
C GLY A 134 -12.21 3.11 -13.89
N THR A 135 -11.51 1.98 -13.82
CA THR A 135 -11.03 1.41 -12.55
C THR A 135 -10.14 2.37 -11.77
N PHE A 136 -9.24 3.07 -12.47
CA PHE A 136 -8.25 3.96 -11.84
C PHE A 136 -8.89 5.07 -11.00
N TYR A 137 -9.95 5.71 -11.52
CA TYR A 137 -10.64 6.79 -10.84
C TYR A 137 -11.80 6.30 -9.96
N SER A 138 -12.07 4.99 -9.88
CA SER A 138 -13.07 4.43 -8.97
C SER A 138 -12.65 4.43 -7.49
N ALA A 139 -11.35 4.62 -7.20
CA ALA A 139 -10.77 4.57 -5.86
C ALA A 139 -11.49 5.48 -4.85
N SER A 140 -11.89 4.93 -3.69
CA SER A 140 -12.34 5.72 -2.54
C SER A 140 -11.21 6.59 -2.00
N VAL A 141 -10.03 5.98 -1.83
CA VAL A 141 -8.80 6.70 -1.49
C VAL A 141 -7.71 6.41 -2.52
N ALA A 142 -7.14 7.47 -3.08
CA ALA A 142 -6.02 7.43 -4.00
C ALA A 142 -4.80 8.13 -3.41
N VAL A 143 -3.72 7.38 -3.22
CA VAL A 143 -2.45 7.91 -2.72
C VAL A 143 -1.45 7.92 -3.86
N GLU A 144 -1.05 9.11 -4.28
CA GLU A 144 -0.06 9.33 -5.34
C GLU A 144 1.28 9.81 -4.78
N SER A 145 1.34 9.90 -3.45
CA SER A 145 2.39 10.56 -2.70
C SER A 145 3.41 9.57 -2.13
N ASP A 146 4.69 9.93 -2.21
CA ASP A 146 5.78 9.12 -1.67
C ASP A 146 5.82 9.15 -0.14
N TYR A 147 6.37 8.09 0.46
CA TYR A 147 6.54 7.94 1.90
C TYR A 147 5.22 7.98 2.70
N PHE A 148 4.11 7.62 2.07
CA PHE A 148 2.81 7.56 2.73
C PHE A 148 2.77 6.48 3.83
N CYS A 149 2.15 6.80 4.96
CA CYS A 149 1.91 5.84 6.04
C CYS A 149 0.42 5.78 6.35
N ALA A 150 -0.10 4.60 6.66
CA ALA A 150 -1.42 4.43 7.23
C ALA A 150 -1.38 3.47 8.43
N ASN A 151 -2.06 3.83 9.51
CA ASN A 151 -2.20 3.00 10.71
C ASN A 151 -3.64 3.01 11.23
N GLY A 152 -4.24 1.83 11.42
CA GLY A 152 -5.52 1.71 12.12
C GLY A 152 -6.70 2.39 11.43
N ILE A 153 -6.68 2.45 10.09
CA ILE A 153 -7.75 3.04 9.25
C ILE A 153 -8.43 1.95 8.43
N THR A 154 -9.73 2.08 8.23
CA THR A 154 -10.48 1.31 7.22
C THR A 154 -10.65 2.13 5.94
N PHE A 155 -10.20 1.59 4.80
CA PHE A 155 -10.47 2.09 3.46
C PHE A 155 -11.52 1.20 2.82
N GLU A 156 -12.63 1.77 2.35
CA GLU A 156 -13.78 0.98 1.89
C GLU A 156 -14.34 1.50 0.57
N ASN A 157 -14.67 0.58 -0.33
CA ASN A 157 -15.60 0.84 -1.44
C ASN A 157 -16.83 -0.06 -1.29
N THR A 158 -18.01 0.57 -1.15
CA THR A 158 -19.30 -0.09 -0.89
C THR A 158 -20.11 -0.36 -2.15
N ALA A 159 -19.52 -0.18 -3.35
CA ALA A 159 -20.15 -0.60 -4.58
C ALA A 159 -20.55 -2.08 -4.52
N GLN A 160 -21.69 -2.40 -5.14
CA GLN A 160 -22.18 -3.78 -5.18
C GLN A 160 -21.17 -4.70 -5.83
N GLY A 161 -20.98 -5.88 -5.22
CA GLY A 161 -20.10 -6.91 -5.75
C GLY A 161 -20.51 -7.33 -7.16
N ALA A 162 -19.52 -7.53 -8.01
CA ALA A 162 -19.71 -7.96 -9.38
C ALA A 162 -19.94 -9.46 -9.44
N VAL A 163 -20.86 -9.91 -10.29
CA VAL A 163 -20.80 -11.30 -10.78
C VAL A 163 -19.58 -11.45 -11.69
N PRO A 164 -18.89 -12.59 -11.66
CA PRO A 164 -17.69 -12.73 -12.47
C PRO A 164 -17.95 -12.57 -13.97
N GLY A 165 -17.11 -11.76 -14.64
CA GLY A 165 -17.27 -11.39 -16.04
C GLY A 165 -18.15 -10.16 -16.29
N ALA A 166 -18.72 -9.55 -15.25
CA ALA A 166 -19.44 -8.28 -15.39
C ALA A 166 -18.51 -7.17 -15.89
N ILE A 167 -19.01 -6.36 -16.82
CA ILE A 167 -18.26 -5.28 -17.44
C ILE A 167 -18.45 -3.99 -16.63
N GLY A 168 -17.35 -3.33 -16.25
CA GLY A 168 -17.37 -2.00 -15.62
C GLY A 168 -17.78 -1.98 -14.15
N MET A 169 -17.75 -3.13 -13.47
CA MET A 169 -18.14 -3.26 -12.05
C MET A 169 -16.95 -3.19 -11.08
N GLN A 170 -15.73 -2.98 -11.58
CA GLN A 170 -14.53 -2.80 -10.75
C GLN A 170 -14.72 -1.62 -9.80
N ALA A 171 -14.33 -1.77 -8.54
CA ALA A 171 -14.56 -0.75 -7.51
C ALA A 171 -13.44 -0.74 -6.47
N VAL A 172 -12.52 0.22 -6.63
CA VAL A 172 -11.30 0.31 -5.81
C VAL A 172 -11.58 0.98 -4.47
N ALA A 173 -11.12 0.37 -3.37
CA ALA A 173 -11.16 0.97 -2.03
C ALA A 173 -9.90 1.82 -1.79
N LEU A 174 -8.73 1.27 -2.06
CA LEU A 174 -7.44 1.94 -1.92
C LEU A 174 -6.61 1.77 -3.19
N ARG A 175 -6.11 2.89 -3.72
CA ARG A 175 -5.09 2.91 -4.78
C ARG A 175 -3.79 3.50 -4.25
N LEU A 176 -2.68 2.79 -4.41
CA LEU A 176 -1.33 3.29 -4.08
C LEU A 176 -0.48 3.41 -5.36
N SER A 177 -0.05 4.63 -5.68
CA SER A 177 0.83 4.93 -6.82
C SER A 177 2.16 5.59 -6.41
N GLY A 178 2.25 6.15 -5.20
CA GLY A 178 3.48 6.77 -4.68
C GLY A 178 4.45 5.73 -4.12
N ASP A 179 5.75 6.00 -4.15
CA ASP A 179 6.77 5.04 -3.73
C ASP A 179 7.00 5.05 -2.20
N LYS A 180 7.44 3.90 -1.66
CA LYS A 180 7.73 3.69 -0.23
C LYS A 180 6.53 3.94 0.69
N ALA A 181 5.41 3.27 0.46
CA ALA A 181 4.27 3.32 1.37
C ALA A 181 4.30 2.20 2.41
N ILE A 182 3.87 2.48 3.64
CA ILE A 182 3.62 1.45 4.65
C ILE A 182 2.16 1.54 5.14
N VAL A 183 1.48 0.40 5.13
CA VAL A 183 0.09 0.27 5.58
C VAL A 183 0.07 -0.77 6.69
N TYR A 184 -0.23 -0.33 7.91
CA TYR A 184 -0.11 -1.13 9.13
C TYR A 184 -1.46 -1.22 9.86
N ARG A 185 -1.91 -2.44 10.19
CA ARG A 185 -3.20 -2.67 10.90
C ARG A 185 -4.39 -1.94 10.28
N CYS A 186 -4.39 -1.81 8.96
CA CYS A 186 -5.50 -1.24 8.22
C CYS A 186 -6.43 -2.32 7.69
N ARG A 187 -7.68 -1.92 7.46
CA ARG A 187 -8.67 -2.74 6.75
C ARG A 187 -8.90 -2.15 5.37
N ILE A 188 -8.88 -2.98 4.34
CA ILE A 188 -9.08 -2.57 2.95
C ILE A 188 -10.22 -3.43 2.40
N LEU A 189 -11.39 -2.82 2.26
CA LEU A 189 -12.67 -3.53 2.10
C LEU A 189 -13.33 -3.21 0.77
N GLY A 190 -13.67 -4.25 0.01
CA GLY A 190 -14.40 -4.12 -1.24
C GLY A 190 -14.83 -5.47 -1.78
N SER A 191 -15.00 -5.55 -3.10
CA SER A 191 -15.34 -6.76 -3.82
C SER A 191 -14.37 -6.99 -4.98
N GLN A 192 -14.74 -6.60 -6.21
CA GLN A 192 -13.83 -6.67 -7.37
C GLN A 192 -12.86 -5.48 -7.37
N ASP A 193 -11.57 -5.76 -7.59
CA ASP A 193 -10.50 -4.76 -7.71
C ASP A 193 -10.33 -3.90 -6.44
N THR A 194 -10.39 -4.52 -5.26
CA THR A 194 -10.42 -3.78 -3.97
C THR A 194 -9.16 -2.95 -3.70
N LEU A 195 -7.98 -3.56 -3.75
CA LEU A 195 -6.69 -2.90 -3.54
C LEU A 195 -5.96 -2.77 -4.87
N PHE A 196 -5.94 -1.54 -5.40
CA PHE A 196 -5.15 -1.22 -6.58
C PHE A 196 -3.72 -0.85 -6.15
N ASP A 197 -2.90 -1.88 -5.99
CA ASP A 197 -1.48 -1.79 -5.71
C ASP A 197 -0.69 -1.41 -6.98
N HIS A 198 -0.93 -0.18 -7.44
CA HIS A 198 -0.70 0.24 -8.81
C HIS A 198 0.78 0.25 -9.19
N MET A 199 1.63 0.96 -8.45
CA MET A 199 3.08 1.02 -8.68
C MET A 199 3.82 1.56 -7.45
N GLY A 200 5.13 1.31 -7.37
CA GLY A 200 5.96 1.72 -6.24
C GLY A 200 6.38 0.55 -5.37
N ARG A 201 7.03 0.85 -4.23
CA ARG A 201 7.40 -0.13 -3.20
C ARG A 201 6.50 0.03 -1.99
N HIS A 202 5.76 -1.03 -1.65
CA HIS A 202 4.83 -0.96 -0.54
C HIS A 202 5.02 -2.09 0.45
N TYR A 203 4.71 -1.82 1.71
CA TYR A 203 4.72 -2.81 2.76
C TYR A 203 3.39 -2.79 3.53
N PHE A 204 2.66 -3.90 3.46
CA PHE A 204 1.43 -4.12 4.20
C PHE A 204 1.73 -5.06 5.36
N LEU A 205 1.51 -4.60 6.59
CA LEU A 205 1.82 -5.34 7.81
C LEU A 205 0.57 -5.48 8.68
N GLU A 206 0.22 -6.72 9.03
CA GLU A 206 -0.92 -7.03 9.89
C GLU A 206 -2.25 -6.42 9.39
N CYS A 207 -2.41 -6.33 8.07
CA CYS A 207 -3.59 -5.76 7.43
C CYS A 207 -4.67 -6.82 7.18
N TYR A 208 -5.90 -6.35 7.07
CA TYR A 208 -7.04 -7.15 6.63
C TYR A 208 -7.49 -6.66 5.25
N VAL A 209 -7.40 -7.51 4.23
CA VAL A 209 -7.82 -7.18 2.85
C VAL A 209 -8.97 -8.09 2.46
N GLN A 210 -10.12 -7.51 2.12
CA GLN A 210 -11.32 -8.25 1.72
C GLN A 210 -11.68 -8.01 0.26
N GLY A 211 -11.99 -9.06 -0.49
CA GLY A 211 -12.57 -8.92 -1.82
C GLY A 211 -12.92 -10.24 -2.50
N SER A 212 -13.24 -10.20 -3.79
CA SER A 212 -13.69 -11.38 -4.55
C SER A 212 -12.82 -11.65 -5.78
N ILE A 213 -12.79 -10.72 -6.74
CA ILE A 213 -12.14 -10.89 -8.05
C ILE A 213 -10.96 -9.92 -8.12
N ASP A 214 -9.76 -10.46 -8.36
CA ASP A 214 -8.51 -9.70 -8.51
C ASP A 214 -8.34 -8.65 -7.40
N PHE A 215 -8.69 -9.01 -6.17
CA PHE A 215 -8.90 -8.00 -5.13
C PHE A 215 -7.60 -7.37 -4.61
N ILE A 216 -6.44 -7.92 -4.99
CA ILE A 216 -5.13 -7.27 -4.94
C ILE A 216 -4.55 -7.27 -6.36
N PHE A 217 -4.39 -6.12 -6.98
CA PHE A 217 -3.96 -6.05 -8.38
C PHE A 217 -3.09 -4.83 -8.68
N GLY A 218 -2.29 -4.90 -9.74
CA GLY A 218 -1.40 -3.82 -10.17
C GLY A 218 0.03 -4.26 -10.44
N ASN A 219 0.98 -3.32 -10.43
CA ASN A 219 2.37 -3.54 -10.83
C ASN A 219 3.38 -3.04 -9.77
N ALA A 220 2.97 -2.89 -8.51
CA ALA A 220 3.90 -2.54 -7.44
C ALA A 220 4.86 -3.69 -7.09
N ARG A 221 5.91 -3.36 -6.34
CA ARG A 221 6.80 -4.29 -5.65
C ARG A 221 6.42 -4.30 -4.17
N SER A 222 5.64 -5.29 -3.76
CA SER A 222 5.00 -5.23 -2.45
C SER A 222 5.21 -6.48 -1.62
N LEU A 223 5.39 -6.26 -0.31
CA LEU A 223 5.38 -7.30 0.71
C LEU A 223 4.09 -7.15 1.53
N TYR A 224 3.37 -8.25 1.69
CA TYR A 224 2.24 -8.41 2.59
C TYR A 224 2.68 -9.40 3.66
N GLN A 225 2.76 -8.96 4.92
CA GLN A 225 3.25 -9.77 6.02
C GLN A 225 2.23 -9.85 7.16
N GLY A 226 1.93 -11.05 7.62
CA GLY A 226 0.99 -11.25 8.73
C GLY A 226 -0.43 -10.79 8.41
N CYS A 227 -0.78 -10.66 7.12
CA CYS A 227 -2.08 -10.14 6.70
C CYS A 227 -3.14 -11.24 6.67
N THR A 228 -4.39 -10.87 6.92
CA THR A 228 -5.56 -11.68 6.59
C THR A 228 -6.10 -11.26 5.23
N LEU A 229 -6.20 -12.22 4.32
CA LEU A 229 -6.78 -12.07 2.99
C LEU A 229 -8.14 -12.77 3.03
N HIS A 230 -9.23 -12.01 3.07
CA HIS A 230 -10.58 -12.53 3.25
C HIS A 230 -11.38 -12.51 1.95
N ALA A 231 -11.67 -13.69 1.40
CA ALA A 231 -12.45 -13.82 0.19
C ALA A 231 -13.96 -13.70 0.49
N VAL A 232 -14.66 -12.87 -0.28
CA VAL A 232 -16.13 -12.76 -0.28
C VAL A 232 -16.71 -13.07 -1.66
N ALA A 233 -16.11 -14.05 -2.35
CA ALA A 233 -16.56 -14.44 -3.68
C ALA A 233 -17.84 -15.29 -3.60
N MET A 234 -18.82 -15.00 -4.46
CA MET A 234 -20.07 -15.77 -4.53
C MET A 234 -19.93 -17.09 -5.30
N SER A 235 -19.03 -17.13 -6.29
CA SER A 235 -18.80 -18.33 -7.12
C SER A 235 -17.31 -18.55 -7.30
N TYR A 236 -16.66 -17.80 -8.19
CA TYR A 236 -15.22 -17.83 -8.36
C TYR A 236 -14.57 -16.46 -8.19
N GLY A 237 -13.28 -16.46 -7.87
CA GLY A 237 -12.50 -15.25 -7.64
C GLY A 237 -11.01 -15.46 -7.81
N ALA A 238 -10.24 -14.42 -7.54
CA ALA A 238 -8.79 -14.53 -7.46
C ALA A 238 -8.24 -13.53 -6.44
N VAL A 239 -7.24 -13.97 -5.68
CA VAL A 239 -6.60 -13.11 -4.66
C VAL A 239 -5.77 -12.03 -5.34
N ALA A 240 -4.81 -12.44 -6.17
CA ALA A 240 -3.84 -11.52 -6.76
C ALA A 240 -3.91 -11.46 -8.30
N ALA A 241 -3.73 -10.27 -8.88
CA ALA A 241 -3.57 -10.09 -10.32
C ALA A 241 -2.41 -9.12 -10.63
N SER A 242 -1.20 -9.68 -10.78
CA SER A 242 0.00 -8.90 -11.11
C SER A 242 0.02 -8.51 -12.59
N GLN A 243 0.25 -7.22 -12.86
CA GLN A 243 0.38 -6.63 -14.19
C GLN A 243 1.83 -6.60 -14.71
N ARG A 244 2.75 -7.30 -14.04
CA ARG A 244 4.15 -7.34 -14.47
C ARG A 244 4.26 -7.85 -15.91
N ASN A 245 4.91 -7.07 -16.78
CA ASN A 245 4.86 -7.28 -18.24
C ASN A 245 6.23 -7.43 -18.90
N SER A 246 7.33 -7.33 -18.14
CA SER A 246 8.68 -7.55 -18.64
C SER A 246 9.52 -8.33 -17.63
N PRO A 247 10.48 -9.18 -18.08
CA PRO A 247 11.39 -9.88 -17.18
C PRO A 247 12.35 -8.92 -16.47
N LYS A 248 12.53 -7.69 -16.99
CA LYS A 248 13.34 -6.64 -16.38
C LYS A 248 12.61 -5.87 -15.28
N ASP A 249 11.28 -6.00 -15.20
CA ASP A 249 10.50 -5.34 -14.16
C ASP A 249 10.80 -6.02 -12.82
N ASP A 250 11.12 -5.23 -11.79
CA ASP A 250 11.31 -5.70 -10.43
C ASP A 250 10.04 -5.61 -9.57
N SER A 251 8.87 -5.61 -10.20
CA SER A 251 7.56 -5.63 -9.55
C SER A 251 7.11 -7.05 -9.19
N GLY A 252 6.06 -7.16 -8.38
CA GLY A 252 5.47 -8.42 -7.95
C GLY A 252 4.97 -8.36 -6.52
N PHE A 253 4.17 -9.35 -6.16
CA PHE A 253 3.56 -9.44 -4.83
C PHE A 253 4.14 -10.61 -4.05
N SER A 254 4.58 -10.36 -2.82
CA SER A 254 5.05 -11.37 -1.90
C SER A 254 4.12 -11.40 -0.68
N PHE A 255 3.51 -12.53 -0.41
CA PHE A 255 2.70 -12.79 0.77
C PHE A 255 3.51 -13.68 1.72
N LEU A 256 3.73 -13.22 2.94
CA LEU A 256 4.52 -13.88 3.96
C LEU A 256 3.71 -14.05 5.23
N ASP A 257 3.56 -15.28 5.72
CA ASP A 257 2.84 -15.57 6.96
C ASP A 257 1.42 -14.99 6.97
N CYS A 258 0.76 -14.99 5.81
CA CYS A 258 -0.60 -14.52 5.65
C CYS A 258 -1.60 -15.66 5.88
N ARG A 259 -2.80 -15.32 6.33
CA ARG A 259 -3.96 -16.23 6.34
C ARG A 259 -4.89 -15.89 5.19
N LEU A 260 -5.31 -16.90 4.44
CA LEU A 260 -6.28 -16.78 3.36
C LEU A 260 -7.52 -17.61 3.71
N ASP A 261 -8.63 -16.93 3.97
CA ASP A 261 -9.90 -17.51 4.40
C ASP A 261 -11.09 -16.89 3.64
N GLY A 262 -12.32 -17.30 3.97
CA GLY A 262 -13.54 -16.70 3.44
C GLY A 262 -14.41 -17.65 2.62
N SER A 263 -15.01 -17.15 1.55
CA SER A 263 -16.01 -17.87 0.74
C SER A 263 -15.70 -17.87 -0.76
N GLY A 264 -16.27 -18.87 -1.44
CA GLY A 264 -16.17 -19.05 -2.89
C GLY A 264 -15.02 -19.95 -3.30
N ILE A 265 -14.73 -19.97 -4.60
CA ILE A 265 -13.70 -20.80 -5.23
C ILE A 265 -12.63 -19.88 -5.82
N LEU A 266 -11.44 -19.88 -5.23
CA LEU A 266 -10.42 -18.85 -5.46
C LEU A 266 -9.20 -19.43 -6.19
N TYR A 267 -8.70 -18.68 -7.15
CA TYR A 267 -7.30 -18.76 -7.57
C TYR A 267 -6.44 -17.94 -6.59
N LEU A 268 -5.23 -18.43 -6.27
CA LEU A 268 -4.19 -17.62 -5.62
C LEU A 268 -3.81 -16.42 -6.48
N GLY A 269 -3.80 -16.57 -7.80
CA GLY A 269 -3.69 -15.41 -8.65
C GLY A 269 -3.87 -15.67 -10.12
N ARG A 270 -4.01 -14.57 -10.85
CA ARG A 270 -4.18 -14.56 -12.30
C ARG A 270 -3.12 -13.69 -12.98
N ALA A 271 -2.64 -14.17 -14.12
CA ALA A 271 -1.60 -13.49 -14.89
C ALA A 271 -2.19 -12.35 -15.74
N TRP A 272 -2.50 -11.21 -15.10
CA TRP A 272 -2.95 -10.01 -15.82
C TRP A 272 -1.86 -9.50 -16.78
N GLY A 273 -0.61 -9.46 -16.30
CA GLY A 273 0.58 -9.24 -17.12
C GLY A 273 1.25 -10.53 -17.57
N ARG A 274 2.00 -10.47 -18.69
CA ARG A 274 2.68 -11.63 -19.29
C ARG A 274 3.77 -12.24 -18.42
N TYR A 275 4.34 -11.45 -17.52
CA TYR A 275 5.43 -11.83 -16.61
C TYR A 275 4.97 -11.72 -15.16
N ALA A 276 3.67 -11.94 -14.90
CA ALA A 276 3.08 -11.86 -13.57
C ALA A 276 3.94 -12.64 -12.54
N ARG A 277 4.16 -12.01 -11.39
CA ARG A 277 5.01 -12.56 -10.32
C ARG A 277 4.28 -12.42 -8.99
N VAL A 278 3.92 -13.56 -8.42
CA VAL A 278 3.24 -13.65 -7.13
C VAL A 278 3.81 -14.82 -6.33
N VAL A 279 4.14 -14.58 -5.07
CA VAL A 279 4.76 -15.56 -4.18
C VAL A 279 3.95 -15.65 -2.88
N TYR A 280 3.61 -16.86 -2.46
CA TYR A 280 3.03 -17.17 -1.15
C TYR A 280 4.03 -18.00 -0.34
N SER A 281 4.48 -17.47 0.80
CA SER A 281 5.46 -18.12 1.67
C SER A 281 4.90 -18.28 3.08
N TYR A 282 4.83 -19.52 3.56
CA TYR A 282 4.34 -19.85 4.91
C TYR A 282 2.91 -19.38 5.18
N CYS A 283 2.10 -19.24 4.13
CA CYS A 283 0.71 -18.81 4.27
C CYS A 283 -0.20 -19.97 4.65
N GLN A 284 -1.18 -19.69 5.51
CA GLN A 284 -2.28 -20.61 5.80
C GLN A 284 -3.36 -20.43 4.74
N LEU A 285 -3.61 -21.47 3.94
CA LEU A 285 -4.60 -21.45 2.88
C LEU A 285 -5.77 -22.35 3.27
N GLU A 286 -6.96 -21.78 3.48
CA GLU A 286 -8.16 -22.57 3.76
C GLU A 286 -8.70 -23.24 2.48
N GLY A 287 -9.67 -24.15 2.64
CA GLY A 287 -10.22 -25.02 1.57
C GLY A 287 -10.99 -24.30 0.46
N ILE A 288 -10.83 -22.99 0.31
CA ILE A 288 -11.42 -22.17 -0.75
C ILE A 288 -10.53 -22.07 -2.00
N ILE A 289 -9.28 -22.55 -1.92
CA ILE A 289 -8.33 -22.50 -3.04
C ILE A 289 -8.44 -23.74 -3.90
N ILE A 290 -8.58 -23.53 -5.21
CA ILE A 290 -8.64 -24.64 -6.17
C ILE A 290 -7.30 -25.39 -6.26
N PRO A 291 -7.31 -26.70 -6.59
CA PRO A 291 -6.09 -27.48 -6.72
C PRO A 291 -5.07 -26.93 -7.72
N GLU A 292 -5.53 -26.34 -8.83
CA GLU A 292 -4.66 -25.73 -9.83
C GLU A 292 -3.91 -24.49 -9.29
N GLY A 293 -4.47 -23.86 -8.26
CA GLY A 293 -3.97 -22.66 -7.59
C GLY A 293 -3.97 -21.38 -8.43
N TRP A 294 -3.84 -21.48 -9.76
CA TRP A 294 -3.53 -20.32 -10.61
C TRP A 294 -4.21 -20.35 -11.97
N SER A 295 -4.42 -19.16 -12.56
CA SER A 295 -4.94 -19.03 -13.92
C SER A 295 -4.07 -18.14 -14.81
N ASP A 296 -3.79 -18.61 -16.02
CA ASP A 296 -3.06 -17.89 -17.08
C ASP A 296 -3.96 -16.98 -17.92
N TRP A 297 -5.17 -16.65 -17.42
CA TRP A 297 -6.17 -15.87 -18.16
C TRP A 297 -6.59 -16.52 -19.49
N GLY A 298 -6.48 -17.84 -19.59
CA GLY A 298 -6.79 -18.60 -20.80
C GLY A 298 -5.75 -18.50 -21.92
N ASP A 299 -4.54 -17.98 -21.63
CA ASP A 299 -3.44 -17.85 -22.58
C ASP A 299 -2.24 -18.73 -22.17
N PRO A 300 -2.12 -19.95 -22.74
CA PRO A 300 -1.06 -20.91 -22.39
C PRO A 300 0.36 -20.40 -22.66
N SER A 301 0.53 -19.36 -23.50
CA SER A 301 1.85 -18.78 -23.75
C SER A 301 2.46 -18.11 -22.52
N ARG A 302 1.63 -17.81 -21.50
CA ARG A 302 2.04 -17.18 -20.25
C ARG A 302 2.56 -18.16 -19.22
N THR A 303 2.22 -19.45 -19.33
CA THR A 303 2.55 -20.46 -18.32
C THR A 303 4.07 -20.57 -18.08
N SER A 304 4.90 -20.39 -19.11
CA SER A 304 6.36 -20.40 -19.00
C SER A 304 6.99 -19.06 -18.58
N MET A 305 6.21 -17.99 -18.55
CA MET A 305 6.68 -16.61 -18.30
C MET A 305 6.24 -16.07 -16.92
N VAL A 306 5.25 -16.72 -16.31
CA VAL A 306 4.68 -16.38 -15.01
C VAL A 306 5.43 -17.10 -13.89
N TRP A 307 5.78 -16.36 -12.85
CA TRP A 307 6.48 -16.91 -11.68
C TRP A 307 5.49 -17.08 -10.53
N ARG A 308 5.28 -18.34 -10.15
CA ARG A 308 4.38 -18.76 -9.07
C ARG A 308 5.15 -19.63 -8.11
N VAL A 309 5.15 -19.24 -6.85
CA VAL A 309 5.78 -20.03 -5.79
C VAL A 309 4.82 -20.10 -4.62
N GLN A 310 4.63 -21.32 -4.13
CA GLN A 310 3.89 -21.63 -2.92
C GLN A 310 4.79 -22.50 -2.04
N LEU A 311 5.20 -21.96 -0.90
CA LEU A 311 5.98 -22.69 0.11
C LEU A 311 5.06 -23.02 1.28
N GLN A 312 4.88 -24.32 1.53
CA GLN A 312 4.10 -24.86 2.65
C GLN A 312 5.02 -25.55 3.65
N TRP A 313 4.54 -25.70 4.89
CA TRP A 313 5.17 -26.48 5.96
C TRP A 313 5.15 -27.98 5.66
#